data_AF-A0A9W7IM48-F1
#
_entry.id   AF-A0A9W7IM48-F1
#
_cell.length_a   1.000
_cell.length_b   1.000
_cell.length_c   1.000
_cell.angle_alpha   90.00
_cell.angle_beta   90.00
_cell.angle_gamma   90.00
#
_symmetry.space_group_name_H-M   'P 1'
#
loop_
_entity.id
_entity.type
_entity.pdbx_description
1 polymer ?
#
loop_
_entity_poly.entity_id
_entity_poly.type
_entity_poly.pdbx_seq_one_letter_code
_entity_poly.pdbx_strand_id
1 'polypeptide(L)'
;MASQPLISVFLLLLVGSVVNSSAAFHPIIRLPTEGTPATDSRSQSDDDGIFCASWHLASETNNAGGWNQIPSRCLSYVRYYMTGKRYESDCEVVANFSTAFASTVEMAPDGKDAWVFDVDETLLTNLPYYMDHGFGSEIFNESCWDEWVASAKAPAIPSSLKLYNMLKQMGFKIFVLTGRSEHQRQDTSKNLELAGYTGWEGLILRGASDGGIPATIYKSERRSVLLNGGYRIHGSSGDQWSDLLGFAVAKRSFKLPNPMYYIG
;
A
#
# COMPACT_ATOMS: atom_id res chain seq x y z
N MET A 1 0.49 -47.16 -68.22
CA MET A 1 -0.19 -47.89 -67.13
C MET A 1 0.78 -48.02 -65.96
N ALA A 2 0.66 -47.16 -64.96
CA ALA A 2 1.13 -47.37 -63.59
C ALA A 2 0.66 -46.17 -62.77
N SER A 3 -0.37 -46.42 -61.97
CA SER A 3 -1.01 -45.51 -61.02
C SER A 3 -0.09 -45.26 -59.82
N GLN A 4 0.07 -44.00 -59.41
CA GLN A 4 0.54 -43.64 -58.07
C GLN A 4 -0.56 -42.88 -57.32
N PRO A 5 -0.74 -43.13 -56.00
CA PRO A 5 -1.93 -42.71 -55.28
C PRO A 5 -1.78 -41.33 -54.65
N LEU A 6 -2.91 -40.64 -54.50
CA LEU A 6 -3.06 -39.41 -53.71
C LEU A 6 -2.70 -39.68 -52.25
N ILE A 7 -1.69 -38.98 -51.73
CA ILE A 7 -1.47 -38.87 -50.29
C ILE A 7 -2.41 -37.78 -49.78
N SER A 8 -3.47 -38.20 -49.11
CA SER A 8 -4.40 -37.34 -48.41
C SER A 8 -3.74 -36.85 -47.12
N VAL A 9 -3.42 -35.56 -47.06
CA VAL A 9 -2.90 -34.89 -45.86
C VAL A 9 -4.08 -34.65 -44.91
N PHE A 10 -4.22 -35.51 -43.90
CA PHE A 10 -5.16 -35.28 -42.80
C PHE A 10 -4.59 -34.17 -41.90
N LEU A 11 -5.14 -32.96 -42.03
CA LEU A 11 -4.86 -31.84 -41.13
C LEU A 11 -5.63 -32.09 -39.82
N LEU A 12 -4.97 -32.67 -38.81
CA LEU A 12 -5.51 -32.79 -37.45
C LEU A 12 -5.50 -31.39 -36.79
N LEU A 13 -6.65 -30.72 -36.81
CA LEU A 13 -6.94 -29.56 -35.97
C LEU A 13 -7.03 -30.00 -34.51
N LEU A 14 -5.92 -29.89 -33.79
CA LEU A 14 -5.89 -29.93 -32.32
C LEU A 14 -6.52 -28.65 -31.80
N VAL A 15 -7.83 -28.68 -31.57
CA VAL A 15 -8.53 -27.67 -30.76
C VAL A 15 -8.12 -27.91 -29.31
N GLY A 16 -7.05 -27.24 -28.88
CA GLY A 16 -6.66 -27.19 -27.48
C GLY A 16 -7.76 -26.49 -26.70
N SER A 17 -8.49 -27.24 -25.87
CA SER A 17 -9.39 -26.71 -24.86
C SER A 17 -8.55 -25.89 -23.86
N VAL A 18 -8.62 -24.57 -23.98
CA VAL A 18 -8.13 -23.68 -22.93
C VAL A 18 -9.07 -23.85 -21.75
N VAL A 19 -8.69 -24.71 -20.82
CA VAL A 19 -9.39 -24.84 -19.54
C VAL A 19 -9.13 -23.53 -18.82
N ASN A 20 -10.14 -22.65 -18.86
CA ASN A 20 -10.15 -21.40 -18.12
C ASN A 20 -10.23 -21.76 -16.63
N SER A 21 -9.09 -22.10 -16.03
CA SER A 21 -8.97 -22.25 -14.58
C SER A 21 -8.97 -20.86 -13.97
N SER A 22 -10.17 -20.28 -13.87
CA SER A 22 -10.43 -19.25 -12.88
C SER A 22 -10.32 -19.91 -11.50
N ALA A 23 -9.09 -20.12 -11.04
CA ALA A 23 -8.85 -20.38 -9.64
C ALA A 23 -9.28 -19.12 -8.90
N ALA A 24 -10.53 -19.11 -8.42
CA ALA A 24 -10.99 -18.11 -7.49
C ALA A 24 -9.99 -18.10 -6.34
N PHE A 25 -9.27 -16.98 -6.18
CA PHE A 25 -8.41 -16.76 -5.02
C PHE A 25 -9.32 -16.78 -3.80
N HIS A 26 -9.45 -17.93 -3.15
CA HIS A 26 -10.03 -18.01 -1.83
C HIS A 26 -8.94 -17.56 -0.88
N PRO A 27 -9.12 -16.46 -0.12
CA PRO A 27 -8.19 -16.15 0.95
C PRO A 27 -8.12 -17.38 1.87
N ILE A 28 -6.95 -17.99 1.96
CA ILE A 28 -6.68 -19.20 2.78
C ILE A 28 -6.94 -18.89 4.26
N ILE A 29 -6.93 -17.61 4.62
CA ILE A 29 -7.26 -17.10 5.94
C ILE A 29 -8.78 -16.93 6.01
N ARG A 30 -9.47 -17.88 6.62
CA ARG A 30 -10.83 -17.66 7.10
C ARG A 30 -10.76 -16.84 8.38
N LEU A 31 -11.30 -15.63 8.35
CA LEU A 31 -11.52 -14.85 9.56
C LEU A 31 -12.41 -15.66 10.53
N PRO A 32 -12.08 -15.73 11.83
CA PRO A 32 -12.98 -16.32 12.81
C PRO A 32 -14.34 -15.62 12.74
N THR A 33 -15.41 -16.38 12.54
CA THR A 33 -16.77 -15.89 12.81
C THR A 33 -16.86 -15.55 14.28
N GLU A 34 -17.40 -14.37 14.61
CA GLU A 34 -17.59 -13.91 15.99
C GLU A 34 -18.21 -15.02 16.85
N GLY A 35 -17.38 -15.64 17.69
CA GLY A 35 -17.81 -16.68 18.62
C GLY A 35 -18.54 -16.03 19.80
N THR A 36 -19.65 -16.64 20.21
CA THR A 36 -20.39 -16.29 21.41
C THR A 36 -19.46 -16.25 22.64
N PRO A 37 -19.50 -15.20 23.48
CA PRO A 37 -18.60 -15.12 24.62
C PRO A 37 -18.95 -16.16 25.69
N ALA A 38 -17.94 -16.92 26.13
CA ALA A 38 -18.01 -17.63 27.39
C ALA A 38 -17.98 -16.60 28.53
N THR A 39 -18.87 -16.77 29.49
CA THR A 39 -19.07 -15.87 30.64
C THR A 39 -17.85 -15.85 31.55
N ASP A 40 -17.03 -14.81 31.45
CA ASP A 40 -16.06 -14.44 32.46
C ASP A 40 -16.16 -12.94 32.76
N SER A 41 -15.99 -12.58 34.03
CA SER A 41 -16.36 -11.29 34.65
C SER A 41 -15.43 -10.10 34.32
N ARG A 42 -14.93 -10.03 33.08
CA ARG A 42 -14.18 -8.86 32.58
C ARG A 42 -15.14 -7.82 32.01
N SER A 43 -14.80 -6.54 32.15
CA SER A 43 -15.61 -5.48 31.52
C SER A 43 -15.58 -5.68 30.00
N GLN A 44 -16.73 -5.56 29.34
CA GLN A 44 -16.84 -5.75 27.89
C GLN A 44 -15.87 -4.83 27.11
N SER A 45 -15.57 -3.64 27.66
CA SER A 45 -14.57 -2.71 27.12
C SER A 45 -13.13 -3.23 27.17
N ASP A 46 -12.77 -4.00 28.19
CA ASP A 46 -11.42 -4.58 28.28
C ASP A 46 -11.25 -5.76 27.30
N ASP A 47 -12.31 -6.54 27.09
CA ASP A 47 -12.29 -7.64 26.10
C ASP A 47 -12.21 -7.10 24.66
N ASP A 48 -12.99 -6.06 24.34
CA ASP A 48 -12.93 -5.37 23.05
C ASP A 48 -11.54 -4.78 22.79
N GLY A 49 -10.94 -4.10 23.78
CA GLY A 49 -9.59 -3.55 23.65
C GLY A 49 -8.53 -4.60 23.34
N ILE A 50 -8.57 -5.75 24.03
CA ILE A 50 -7.63 -6.86 23.81
C ILE A 50 -7.82 -7.48 22.43
N PHE A 51 -9.07 -7.75 22.04
CA PHE A 51 -9.37 -8.28 20.71
C PHE A 51 -8.89 -7.33 19.61
N CYS A 52 -9.20 -6.04 19.73
CA CYS A 52 -8.88 -5.06 18.70
C CYS A 52 -7.38 -4.78 18.57
N ALA A 53 -6.63 -4.84 19.68
CA ALA A 53 -5.17 -4.84 19.62
C ALA A 53 -4.63 -6.07 18.87
N SER A 54 -5.22 -7.25 19.10
CA SER A 54 -4.84 -8.49 18.43
C SER A 54 -5.20 -8.48 16.94
N TRP A 55 -6.39 -7.98 16.60
CA TRP A 55 -6.81 -7.79 15.21
C TRP A 55 -5.92 -6.78 14.49
N HIS A 56 -5.61 -5.64 15.11
CA HIS A 56 -4.69 -4.65 14.55
C HIS A 56 -3.32 -5.27 14.24
N LEU A 57 -2.74 -6.02 15.18
CA LEU A 57 -1.50 -6.75 14.94
C LEU A 57 -1.64 -7.74 13.76
N ALA A 58 -2.73 -8.51 13.72
CA ALA A 58 -2.98 -9.46 12.64
C ALA A 58 -3.13 -8.78 11.27
N SER A 59 -3.76 -7.60 11.21
CA SER A 59 -3.83 -6.78 10.00
C SER A 59 -2.45 -6.28 9.58
N GLU A 60 -1.68 -5.74 10.52
CA GLU A 60 -0.32 -5.23 10.26
C GLU A 60 0.64 -6.33 9.79
N THR A 61 0.50 -7.56 10.28
CA THR A 61 1.34 -8.70 9.86
C THR A 61 0.75 -9.49 8.69
N ASN A 62 -0.28 -8.97 8.02
CA ASN A 62 -0.96 -9.61 6.89
C ASN A 62 -1.62 -10.98 7.21
N ASN A 63 -1.85 -11.26 8.48
CA ASN A 63 -2.55 -12.47 8.95
C ASN A 63 -4.07 -12.32 8.86
N ALA A 64 -4.61 -11.11 8.79
CA ALA A 64 -6.05 -10.89 8.62
C ALA A 64 -6.53 -11.10 7.17
N GLY A 65 -5.61 -11.07 6.20
CA GLY A 65 -5.96 -11.02 4.78
C GLY A 65 -6.69 -9.72 4.40
N GLY A 66 -7.43 -9.75 3.29
CA GLY A 66 -8.21 -8.60 2.83
C GLY A 66 -9.51 -8.42 3.61
N TRP A 67 -9.84 -7.16 3.92
CA TRP A 67 -11.06 -6.77 4.62
C TRP A 67 -11.58 -5.43 4.09
N ASN A 68 -12.88 -5.18 4.23
CA ASN A 68 -13.55 -4.01 3.63
C ASN A 68 -13.79 -2.87 4.64
N GLN A 69 -14.02 -3.21 5.90
CA GLN A 69 -14.27 -2.28 7.00
C GLN A 69 -13.65 -2.86 8.26
N ILE A 70 -13.32 -2.00 9.22
CA ILE A 70 -12.84 -2.43 10.53
C ILE A 70 -13.96 -3.23 11.26
N PRO A 71 -13.63 -4.20 12.12
CA PRO A 71 -14.63 -4.81 13.00
C PRO A 71 -15.37 -3.73 13.79
N SER A 72 -16.70 -3.80 13.86
CA SER A 72 -17.51 -2.76 14.51
C SER A 72 -17.12 -2.53 15.97
N ARG A 73 -16.74 -3.60 16.70
CA ARG A 73 -16.22 -3.54 18.07
C ARG A 73 -14.88 -2.77 18.20
N CYS A 74 -14.19 -2.50 17.11
CA CYS A 74 -12.86 -1.88 17.09
C CYS A 74 -12.84 -0.39 16.75
N LEU A 75 -13.98 0.25 16.48
CA LEU A 75 -14.03 1.69 16.18
C LEU A 75 -13.34 2.55 17.26
N SER A 76 -13.69 2.34 18.53
CA SER A 76 -13.10 3.09 19.64
C SER A 76 -11.59 2.86 19.76
N TYR A 77 -11.14 1.62 19.52
CA TYR A 77 -9.72 1.26 19.53
C TYR A 77 -8.96 1.97 18.40
N VAL A 78 -9.46 1.88 17.16
CA VAL A 78 -8.82 2.50 15.98
C VAL A 78 -8.74 4.01 16.15
N ARG A 79 -9.82 4.65 16.61
CA ARG A 79 -9.83 6.08 16.93
C ARG A 79 -8.76 6.43 17.96
N TYR A 80 -8.68 5.68 19.06
CA TYR A 80 -7.69 5.93 20.12
C TYR A 80 -6.25 5.72 19.64
N TYR A 81 -6.02 4.69 18.82
CA TYR A 81 -4.71 4.41 18.24
C TYR A 81 -4.26 5.53 17.31
N MET A 82 -5.08 5.88 16.31
CA MET A 82 -4.74 6.84 15.25
C MET A 82 -4.57 8.27 15.77
N THR A 83 -5.32 8.67 16.81
CA THR A 83 -5.21 10.01 17.42
C THR A 83 -4.24 10.06 18.60
N GLY A 84 -3.62 8.92 18.96
CA GLY A 84 -2.78 8.77 20.13
C GLY A 84 -1.29 8.71 19.81
N LYS A 85 -0.48 8.86 20.86
CA LYS A 85 0.99 8.77 20.80
C LYS A 85 1.51 7.41 20.31
N ARG A 86 0.67 6.37 20.35
CA ARG A 86 1.08 5.04 19.89
C ARG A 86 1.33 5.02 18.39
N TYR A 87 0.40 5.57 17.60
CA TYR A 87 0.57 5.70 16.14
C TYR A 87 1.83 6.51 15.81
N GLU A 88 2.01 7.67 16.45
CA GLU A 88 3.21 8.51 16.29
C GLU A 88 4.50 7.73 16.58
N SER A 89 4.53 7.00 17.71
CA SER A 89 5.68 6.19 18.11
C SER A 89 5.97 5.05 17.13
N ASP A 90 4.94 4.37 16.62
CA ASP A 90 5.11 3.27 15.67
C ASP A 90 5.67 3.81 14.34
N CYS A 91 5.14 4.93 13.84
CA CYS A 91 5.67 5.63 12.67
C CYS A 91 7.11 6.13 12.87
N GLU A 92 7.48 6.60 14.06
CA GLU A 92 8.84 7.03 14.37
C GLU A 92 9.82 5.85 14.37
N VAL A 93 9.44 4.70 14.95
CA VAL A 93 10.27 3.49 14.96
C VAL A 93 10.55 3.01 13.53
N VAL A 94 9.54 3.00 12.65
CA VAL A 94 9.72 2.64 11.23
C VAL A 94 10.68 3.60 10.53
N ALA A 95 10.53 4.92 10.74
CA ALA A 95 11.41 5.93 10.16
C ALA A 95 12.87 5.81 10.66
N ASN A 96 13.07 5.48 11.94
CA ASN A 96 14.39 5.26 12.52
C ASN A 96 15.07 4.01 11.92
N PHE A 97 14.35 2.89 11.77
CA PHE A 97 14.89 1.71 11.09
C PHE A 97 15.19 1.98 9.61
N SER A 98 14.36 2.77 8.95
CA SER A 98 14.56 3.22 7.56
C SER A 98 15.84 4.01 7.43
N THR A 99 16.05 5.01 8.29
CA THR A 99 17.27 5.83 8.36
C THR A 99 18.50 4.98 8.64
N ALA A 100 18.42 4.09 9.63
CA ALA A 100 19.55 3.25 10.00
C ALA A 100 19.99 2.37 8.82
N PHE A 101 19.03 1.79 8.10
CA PHE A 101 19.33 1.04 6.88
C PHE A 101 19.90 1.92 5.77
N ALA A 102 19.30 3.08 5.50
CA ALA A 102 19.77 4.01 4.48
C ALA A 102 21.24 4.41 4.71
N SER A 103 21.64 4.59 5.97
CA SER A 103 23.01 4.94 6.35
C SER A 103 24.04 3.84 6.10
N THR A 104 23.59 2.59 5.85
CA THR A 104 24.46 1.46 5.49
C THR A 104 24.65 1.30 3.98
N VAL A 105 23.93 2.08 3.17
CA VAL A 105 23.99 1.98 1.71
C VAL A 105 25.22 2.71 1.18
N GLU A 106 26.06 1.98 0.45
CA GLU A 106 27.13 2.58 -0.36
C GLU A 106 26.53 3.18 -1.64
N MET A 107 26.41 4.52 -1.66
CA MET A 107 25.86 5.27 -2.78
C MET A 107 26.82 5.25 -3.97
N ALA A 108 26.31 4.88 -5.15
CA ALA A 108 27.09 4.93 -6.37
C ALA A 108 27.10 6.36 -6.95
N PRO A 109 28.16 6.76 -7.68
CA PRO A 109 28.30 8.12 -8.19
C PRO A 109 27.41 8.43 -9.41
N ASP A 110 26.66 7.45 -9.93
CA ASP A 110 25.83 7.59 -11.13
C ASP A 110 24.45 8.24 -10.85
N GLY A 111 24.14 8.53 -9.59
CA GLY A 111 22.87 9.15 -9.18
C GLY A 111 21.64 8.26 -9.38
N LYS A 112 21.82 6.94 -9.38
CA LYS A 112 20.75 5.96 -9.63
C LYS A 112 20.25 5.22 -8.38
N ASP A 113 20.74 5.56 -7.19
CA ASP A 113 20.26 4.98 -5.94
C ASP A 113 18.96 5.65 -5.51
N ALA A 114 17.88 4.87 -5.43
CA ALA A 114 16.52 5.35 -5.29
C ALA A 114 15.83 4.85 -4.02
N TRP A 115 14.87 5.66 -3.55
CA TRP A 115 13.90 5.30 -2.51
C TRP A 115 12.50 5.60 -3.01
N VAL A 116 11.57 4.67 -2.79
CA VAL A 116 10.16 4.81 -3.20
C VAL A 116 9.30 5.09 -1.97
N PHE A 117 8.38 6.04 -2.10
CA PHE A 117 7.36 6.33 -1.09
C PHE A 117 5.96 6.22 -1.70
N ASP A 118 5.05 5.58 -0.98
CA ASP A 118 3.61 5.83 -1.14
C ASP A 118 3.23 7.23 -0.59
N VAL A 119 2.00 7.70 -0.84
CA VAL A 119 1.49 9.00 -0.37
C VAL A 119 0.55 8.85 0.83
N ASP A 120 -0.53 8.10 0.70
CA ASP A 120 -1.67 8.12 1.62
C ASP A 120 -1.38 7.26 2.85
N GLU A 121 -1.49 7.81 4.06
CA GLU A 121 -1.02 7.19 5.32
C GLU A 121 0.49 6.86 5.34
N THR A 122 1.25 7.36 4.36
CA THR A 122 2.71 7.17 4.25
C THR A 122 3.48 8.48 4.35
N LEU A 123 3.23 9.42 3.43
CA LEU A 123 3.81 10.78 3.47
C LEU A 123 2.80 11.76 4.07
N LEU A 124 1.56 11.67 3.62
CA LEU A 124 0.44 12.48 4.07
C LEU A 124 -0.49 11.61 4.91
N THR A 125 -1.01 12.14 6.01
CA THR A 125 -2.11 11.47 6.71
C THR A 125 -3.44 12.08 6.31
N ASN A 126 -4.39 11.21 5.97
CA ASN A 126 -5.78 11.53 5.70
C ASN A 126 -6.64 11.33 6.96
N LEU A 127 -6.02 11.23 8.14
CA LEU A 127 -6.72 11.15 9.42
C LEU A 127 -7.81 12.22 9.60
N PRO A 128 -7.63 13.50 9.20
CA PRO A 128 -8.73 14.47 9.29
C PRO A 128 -9.96 14.08 8.46
N TYR A 129 -9.77 13.48 7.28
CA TYR A 129 -10.88 12.92 6.50
C TYR A 129 -11.54 11.75 7.24
N TYR A 130 -10.74 10.80 7.74
CA TYR A 130 -11.26 9.63 8.45
C TYR A 130 -11.89 9.95 9.81
N MET A 131 -11.57 11.09 10.44
CA MET A 131 -12.28 11.58 11.63
C MET A 131 -13.76 11.88 11.34
N ASP A 132 -14.05 12.36 10.13
CA ASP A 132 -15.41 12.67 9.67
C ASP A 132 -16.10 11.46 9.00
N HIS A 133 -15.35 10.39 8.73
CA HIS A 133 -15.82 9.18 8.02
C HIS A 133 -15.56 7.88 8.81
N GLY A 134 -15.72 7.96 10.14
CA GLY A 134 -15.79 6.78 11.01
C GLY A 134 -14.51 5.95 11.14
N PHE A 135 -13.32 6.49 10.87
CA PHE A 135 -12.04 5.79 11.05
C PHE A 135 -11.95 4.42 10.35
N GLY A 136 -12.65 4.24 9.23
CA GLY A 136 -12.71 2.96 8.51
C GLY A 136 -13.93 2.09 8.82
N SER A 137 -14.86 2.56 9.66
CA SER A 137 -16.15 1.89 9.88
C SER A 137 -17.17 2.19 8.78
N GLU A 138 -16.95 3.22 7.97
CA GLU A 138 -17.86 3.62 6.89
C GLU A 138 -17.39 3.07 5.54
N ILE A 139 -18.32 2.95 4.58
CA ILE A 139 -18.00 2.55 3.22
C ILE A 139 -17.32 3.72 2.52
N PHE A 140 -16.19 3.45 1.85
CA PHE A 140 -15.45 4.46 1.11
C PHE A 140 -16.31 5.12 0.01
N ASN A 141 -16.26 6.45 -0.06
CA ASN A 141 -16.97 7.25 -1.05
C ASN A 141 -15.96 8.02 -1.90
N GLU A 142 -15.88 7.68 -3.19
CA GLU A 142 -14.92 8.27 -4.12
C GLU A 142 -15.14 9.78 -4.33
N SER A 143 -16.40 10.25 -4.38
CA SER A 143 -16.69 11.68 -4.56
C SER A 143 -16.28 12.51 -3.35
N CYS A 144 -16.54 12.03 -2.12
CA CYS A 144 -16.08 12.70 -0.90
C CYS A 144 -14.55 12.71 -0.81
N TRP A 145 -13.91 11.63 -1.27
CA TRP A 145 -12.46 11.55 -1.34
C TRP A 145 -11.85 12.53 -2.34
N ASP A 146 -12.45 12.70 -3.52
CA ASP A 146 -11.99 13.68 -4.51
C ASP A 146 -12.08 15.11 -3.97
N GLU A 147 -13.15 15.44 -3.25
CA GLU A 147 -13.28 16.74 -2.57
C GLU A 147 -12.19 16.94 -1.49
N TRP A 148 -11.88 15.89 -0.73
CA TRP A 148 -10.80 15.92 0.26
C TRP A 148 -9.44 16.16 -0.39
N VAL A 149 -9.11 15.40 -1.44
CA VAL A 149 -7.84 15.54 -2.16
C VAL A 149 -7.72 16.92 -2.78
N ALA A 150 -8.77 17.43 -3.42
CA ALA A 150 -8.82 18.77 -4.01
C ALA A 150 -8.59 19.89 -2.99
N SER A 151 -8.94 19.64 -1.71
CA SER A 151 -8.70 20.61 -0.64
C SER A 151 -7.21 20.85 -0.37
N ALA A 152 -6.35 19.88 -0.69
CA ALA A 152 -4.90 19.89 -0.44
C ALA A 152 -4.51 20.19 1.02
N LYS A 153 -5.28 19.64 1.98
CA LYS A 153 -5.13 19.89 3.42
C LYS A 153 -4.55 18.72 4.22
N ALA A 154 -4.24 17.59 3.58
CA ALA A 154 -3.69 16.44 4.30
C ALA A 154 -2.32 16.79 4.91
N PRO A 155 -2.14 16.72 6.24
CA PRO A 155 -0.87 17.08 6.85
C PRO A 155 0.21 16.01 6.61
N ALA A 156 1.48 16.40 6.70
CA ALA A 156 2.59 15.45 6.70
C ALA A 156 2.55 14.56 7.94
N ILE A 157 2.91 13.28 7.78
CA ILE A 157 3.32 12.43 8.89
C ILE A 157 4.72 12.90 9.35
N PRO A 158 4.90 13.38 10.60
CA PRO A 158 6.15 14.05 10.99
C PRO A 158 7.42 13.20 10.84
N SER A 159 7.35 11.92 11.20
CA SER A 159 8.50 11.01 11.07
C SER A 159 8.83 10.70 9.61
N SER A 160 7.82 10.62 8.73
CA SER A 160 8.01 10.44 7.29
C SER A 160 8.63 11.67 6.63
N LEU A 161 8.23 12.88 7.02
CA LEU A 161 8.85 14.13 6.52
C LEU A 161 10.33 14.21 6.93
N LYS A 162 10.63 13.85 8.17
CA LYS A 162 12.01 13.77 8.66
C LYS A 162 12.84 12.76 7.84
N LEU A 163 12.33 11.55 7.66
CA LEU A 163 12.98 10.50 6.85
C LEU A 163 13.20 10.96 5.40
N TYR A 164 12.17 11.50 4.74
CA TYR A 164 12.21 11.97 3.36
C TYR A 164 13.35 12.99 3.16
N ASN A 165 13.44 13.98 4.05
CA ASN A 165 14.48 15.01 3.99
C ASN A 165 15.88 14.44 4.25
N MET A 166 16.01 13.49 5.18
CA MET A 166 17.28 12.82 5.45
C MET A 166 17.76 11.98 4.26
N LEU A 167 16.87 11.22 3.61
CA LEU A 167 17.21 10.45 2.41
C LEU A 167 17.65 11.35 1.25
N LYS A 168 16.98 12.50 1.06
CA LYS A 168 17.43 13.50 0.08
C LYS A 168 18.82 14.04 0.40
N GLN A 169 19.10 14.35 1.67
CA GLN A 169 20.43 14.82 2.09
C GLN A 169 21.51 13.75 1.88
N MET A 170 21.17 12.47 2.00
CA MET A 170 22.04 11.33 1.70
C MET A 170 22.23 11.09 0.19
N GLY A 171 21.52 11.82 -0.67
CA GLY A 171 21.65 11.74 -2.13
C GLY A 171 20.74 10.72 -2.82
N PHE A 172 19.80 10.09 -2.10
CA PHE A 172 18.81 9.20 -2.72
C PHE A 172 17.89 9.96 -3.68
N LYS A 173 17.58 9.33 -4.81
CA LYS A 173 16.53 9.76 -5.73
C LYS A 173 15.18 9.30 -5.23
N ILE A 174 14.32 10.25 -4.88
CA ILE A 174 13.02 9.92 -4.31
C ILE A 174 11.97 9.80 -5.42
N PHE A 175 11.30 8.66 -5.50
CA PHE A 175 10.12 8.47 -6.34
C PHE A 175 8.88 8.35 -5.45
N VAL A 176 7.86 9.11 -5.79
CA VAL A 176 6.54 9.05 -5.14
C VAL A 176 5.63 8.22 -6.03
N LEU A 177 5.11 7.11 -5.50
CA LEU A 177 4.30 6.12 -6.22
C LEU A 177 3.01 5.86 -5.45
N THR A 178 1.90 6.44 -5.91
CA THR A 178 0.61 6.43 -5.20
C THR A 178 -0.48 5.68 -5.97
N GLY A 179 -1.47 5.20 -5.24
CA GLY A 179 -2.71 4.66 -5.80
C GLY A 179 -3.69 5.74 -6.32
N ARG A 180 -3.44 7.03 -6.07
CA ARG A 180 -4.25 8.13 -6.60
C ARG A 180 -4.27 8.14 -8.13
N SER A 181 -5.37 8.63 -8.69
CA SER A 181 -5.59 8.70 -10.13
C SER A 181 -4.94 9.94 -10.75
N GLU A 182 -4.51 9.86 -12.01
CA GLU A 182 -3.84 10.97 -12.73
C GLU A 182 -4.63 12.29 -12.71
N HIS A 183 -5.97 12.25 -12.65
CA HIS A 183 -6.78 13.46 -12.55
C HIS A 183 -6.53 14.26 -11.25
N GLN A 184 -6.04 13.60 -10.19
CA GLN A 184 -5.70 14.18 -8.90
C GLN A 184 -4.24 14.68 -8.82
N ARG A 185 -3.48 14.63 -9.93
CA ARG A 185 -2.04 14.94 -9.94
C ARG A 185 -1.71 16.33 -9.41
N GLN A 186 -2.46 17.34 -9.85
CA GLN A 186 -2.21 18.73 -9.46
C GLN A 186 -2.45 18.94 -7.96
N ASP A 187 -3.58 18.44 -7.46
CA ASP A 187 -3.94 18.56 -6.04
C ASP A 187 -2.98 17.76 -5.15
N THR A 188 -2.57 16.57 -5.59
CA THR A 188 -1.57 15.75 -4.89
C THR A 188 -0.21 16.44 -4.83
N SER A 189 0.29 16.98 -5.95
CA SER A 189 1.56 17.74 -5.97
C SER A 189 1.50 18.95 -5.04
N LYS A 190 0.41 19.73 -5.14
CA LYS A 190 0.18 20.90 -4.30
C LYS A 190 0.16 20.54 -2.82
N ASN A 191 -0.54 19.47 -2.44
CA ASN A 191 -0.60 19.05 -1.05
C ASN A 191 0.78 18.59 -0.54
N LEU A 192 1.52 17.80 -1.33
CA LEU A 192 2.88 17.37 -0.98
C LEU A 192 3.79 18.58 -0.73
N GLU A 193 3.77 19.57 -1.62
CA GLU A 193 4.55 20.81 -1.48
C GLU A 193 4.17 21.61 -0.23
N LEU A 194 2.86 21.80 0.02
CA LEU A 194 2.36 22.50 1.21
C LEU A 194 2.71 21.77 2.51
N ALA A 195 2.77 20.44 2.47
CA ALA A 195 3.17 19.60 3.58
C ALA A 195 4.71 19.54 3.78
N GLY A 196 5.48 20.20 2.92
CA GLY A 196 6.94 20.31 3.03
C GLY A 196 7.73 19.27 2.23
N TYR A 197 7.06 18.40 1.47
CA TYR A 197 7.72 17.47 0.55
C TYR A 197 8.01 18.19 -0.76
N THR A 198 9.27 18.23 -1.18
CA THR A 198 9.69 18.87 -2.43
C THR A 198 10.83 18.07 -3.05
N GLY A 199 11.08 18.25 -4.35
CA GLY A 199 12.28 17.70 -5.01
C GLY A 199 12.31 16.17 -5.11
N TRP A 200 11.15 15.55 -5.32
CA TRP A 200 11.08 14.17 -5.83
C TRP A 200 11.54 14.13 -7.29
N GLU A 201 12.09 12.99 -7.71
CA GLU A 201 12.52 12.71 -9.08
C GLU A 201 11.33 12.37 -9.98
N GLY A 202 10.29 11.75 -9.42
CA GLY A 202 9.06 11.44 -10.16
C GLY A 202 7.87 11.26 -9.24
N LEU A 203 6.71 11.72 -9.72
CA LEU A 203 5.40 11.51 -9.10
C LEU A 203 4.56 10.63 -10.04
N ILE A 204 4.31 9.39 -9.63
CA ILE A 204 3.70 8.33 -10.43
C ILE A 204 2.30 8.05 -9.86
N LEU A 205 1.27 8.26 -10.68
CA LEU A 205 -0.15 8.05 -10.35
C LEU A 205 -0.74 6.98 -11.28
N ARG A 206 -1.94 6.52 -10.96
CA ARG A 206 -2.69 5.58 -11.80
C ARG A 206 -3.24 6.28 -13.04
N GLY A 207 -2.83 5.81 -14.20
CA GLY A 207 -3.36 6.25 -15.49
C GLY A 207 -4.71 5.61 -15.81
N ALA A 208 -5.36 6.09 -16.88
CA ALA A 208 -6.65 5.58 -17.32
C ALA A 208 -6.65 4.06 -17.64
N SER A 209 -5.50 3.52 -18.06
CA SER A 209 -5.31 2.08 -18.33
C SER A 209 -5.18 1.23 -17.07
N ASP A 210 -5.01 1.84 -15.90
CA ASP A 210 -4.68 1.13 -14.66
C ASP A 210 -5.93 0.78 -13.83
N GLY A 211 -7.12 1.05 -14.38
CA GLY A 211 -8.41 0.75 -13.76
C GLY A 211 -8.60 -0.76 -13.53
N GLY A 212 -8.98 -1.14 -12.32
CA GLY A 212 -9.18 -2.54 -11.93
C GLY A 212 -7.90 -3.36 -11.73
N ILE A 213 -6.72 -2.80 -12.00
CA ILE A 213 -5.44 -3.48 -11.73
C ILE A 213 -5.17 -3.45 -10.22
N PRO A 214 -4.96 -4.62 -9.56
CA PRO A 214 -4.63 -4.67 -8.13
C PRO A 214 -3.44 -3.77 -7.80
N ALA A 215 -3.46 -3.12 -6.63
CA ALA A 215 -2.41 -2.18 -6.23
C ALA A 215 -1.04 -2.84 -6.19
N THR A 216 -0.96 -4.09 -5.72
CA THR A 216 0.28 -4.86 -5.73
C THR A 216 0.87 -4.99 -7.14
N ILE A 217 0.04 -5.25 -8.14
CA ILE A 217 0.50 -5.41 -9.54
C ILE A 217 0.89 -4.06 -10.13
N TYR A 218 0.01 -3.06 -10.04
CA TYR A 218 0.27 -1.72 -10.54
C TYR A 218 1.58 -1.17 -9.98
N LYS A 219 1.79 -1.21 -8.66
CA LYS A 219 3.00 -0.66 -8.03
C LYS A 219 4.25 -1.47 -8.40
N SER A 220 4.13 -2.79 -8.53
CA SER A 220 5.23 -3.63 -9.01
C SER A 220 5.66 -3.26 -10.43
N GLU A 221 4.70 -3.06 -11.35
CA GLU A 221 5.00 -2.62 -12.73
C GLU A 221 5.70 -1.27 -12.75
N ARG A 222 5.24 -0.30 -11.95
CA ARG A 222 5.89 1.02 -11.88
C ARG A 222 7.30 0.93 -11.31
N ARG A 223 7.55 0.09 -10.30
CA ARG A 223 8.92 -0.17 -9.82
C ARG A 223 9.79 -0.84 -10.90
N SER A 224 9.26 -1.77 -11.68
CA SER A 224 9.98 -2.37 -12.82
C SER A 224 10.42 -1.33 -13.85
N VAL A 225 9.58 -0.31 -14.13
CA VAL A 225 9.97 0.80 -15.01
C VAL A 225 11.18 1.55 -14.46
N LEU A 226 11.24 1.78 -13.14
CA LEU A 226 12.40 2.42 -12.50
C LEU A 226 13.66 1.55 -12.61
N LEU A 227 13.56 0.25 -12.33
CA LEU A 227 14.68 -0.70 -12.46
C LEU A 227 15.21 -0.74 -13.89
N ASN A 228 14.31 -0.82 -14.89
CA ASN A 228 14.66 -0.80 -16.30
C ASN A 228 15.28 0.54 -16.73
N GLY A 229 14.94 1.64 -16.05
CA GLY A 229 15.58 2.95 -16.19
C GLY A 229 16.95 3.06 -15.50
N GLY A 230 17.48 1.95 -14.97
CA GLY A 230 18.78 1.85 -14.33
C GLY A 230 18.80 2.23 -12.85
N TYR A 231 17.65 2.53 -12.24
CA TYR A 231 17.60 2.85 -10.81
C TYR A 231 17.78 1.59 -9.95
N ARG A 232 18.42 1.76 -8.79
CA ARG A 232 18.55 0.75 -7.73
C ARG A 232 17.66 1.16 -6.58
N ILE A 233 16.54 0.47 -6.42
CA ILE A 233 15.60 0.77 -5.34
C ILE A 233 16.11 0.10 -4.04
N HIS A 234 16.72 0.89 -3.15
CA HIS A 234 17.20 0.35 -1.87
C HIS A 234 16.08 0.25 -0.84
N GLY A 235 15.24 1.28 -0.76
CA GLY A 235 14.13 1.33 0.19
C GLY A 235 12.78 1.57 -0.48
N SER A 236 11.73 0.97 0.07
CA SER A 236 10.34 1.30 -0.24
C SER A 236 9.57 1.48 1.07
N SER A 237 8.86 2.61 1.20
CA SER A 237 8.06 2.95 2.38
C SER A 237 6.60 3.08 1.98
N GLY A 238 5.71 2.39 2.70
CA GLY A 238 4.28 2.36 2.41
C GLY A 238 3.48 1.84 3.60
N ASP A 239 2.22 2.23 3.69
CA ASP A 239 1.29 1.82 4.75
C ASP A 239 0.52 0.54 4.40
N GLN A 240 0.60 0.07 3.15
CA GLN A 240 -0.04 -1.17 2.70
C GLN A 240 0.98 -2.21 2.27
N TRP A 241 0.65 -3.49 2.44
CA TRP A 241 1.48 -4.56 1.90
C TRP A 241 1.52 -4.54 0.36
N SER A 242 0.50 -3.99 -0.31
CA SER A 242 0.49 -3.75 -1.75
C SER A 242 1.59 -2.80 -2.23
N ASP A 243 2.13 -1.97 -1.35
CA ASP A 243 3.22 -1.04 -1.69
C ASP A 243 4.57 -1.73 -1.68
N LEU A 244 4.67 -2.85 -0.97
CA LEU A 244 5.92 -3.44 -0.50
C LEU A 244 6.16 -4.85 -1.04
N LEU A 245 5.10 -5.53 -1.48
CA LEU A 245 5.12 -6.88 -2.02
C LEU A 245 4.94 -6.89 -3.55
N GLY A 246 4.90 -8.09 -4.13
CA GLY A 246 4.81 -8.34 -5.56
C GLY A 246 6.20 -8.59 -6.16
N PHE A 247 6.48 -7.97 -7.30
CA PHE A 247 7.78 -8.03 -7.97
C PHE A 247 8.44 -6.65 -8.02
N ALA A 248 9.70 -6.60 -8.48
CA ALA A 248 10.52 -5.38 -8.46
C ALA A 248 10.54 -4.69 -7.09
N VAL A 249 10.60 -5.50 -6.03
CA VAL A 249 10.65 -5.01 -4.64
C VAL A 249 11.98 -4.29 -4.38
N ALA A 250 11.96 -3.35 -3.45
CA ALA A 250 13.17 -2.72 -2.94
C ALA A 250 14.08 -3.73 -2.24
N LYS A 251 15.36 -3.41 -2.05
CA LYS A 251 16.25 -4.22 -1.20
C LYS A 251 15.70 -4.37 0.23
N ARG A 252 15.02 -3.35 0.74
CA ARG A 252 14.29 -3.40 2.01
C ARG A 252 12.99 -2.62 1.94
N SER A 253 11.93 -3.22 2.47
CA SER A 253 10.60 -2.60 2.59
C SER A 253 10.32 -2.19 4.03
N PHE A 254 9.63 -1.07 4.21
CA PHE A 254 9.28 -0.49 5.51
C PHE A 254 7.77 -0.20 5.56
N LYS A 255 7.05 -1.00 6.35
CA LYS A 255 5.60 -0.93 6.53
C LYS A 255 5.25 0.08 7.62
N LEU A 256 4.51 1.13 7.26
CA LEU A 256 3.89 2.03 8.23
C LEU A 256 2.54 1.44 8.71
N PRO A 257 2.14 1.72 9.95
CA PRO A 257 0.87 1.23 10.49
C PRO A 257 -0.33 1.92 9.85
N ASN A 258 -1.36 1.17 9.51
CA ASN A 258 -2.65 1.70 9.09
C ASN A 258 -3.80 0.71 9.37
N PRO A 259 -4.50 0.86 10.52
CA PRO A 259 -5.69 0.08 10.83
C PRO A 259 -6.99 0.61 10.20
N MET A 260 -6.99 1.74 9.48
CA MET A 260 -8.22 2.38 8.99
C MET A 260 -8.75 1.75 7.71
N TYR A 261 -7.87 1.25 6.83
CA TYR A 261 -8.29 0.61 5.58
C TYR A 261 -7.26 -0.42 5.09
N TYR A 262 -7.70 -1.28 4.16
CA TYR A 262 -6.87 -2.26 3.48
C TYR A 262 -6.94 -2.09 1.96
N ILE A 263 -5.79 -2.16 1.29
CA ILE A 263 -5.67 -2.14 -0.17
C ILE A 263 -4.80 -3.32 -0.64
N GLY A 264 -5.28 -4.06 -1.65
CA GLY A 264 -4.62 -5.22 -2.27
C GLY A 264 -4.13 -4.97 -3.69
#